data_AF-A0AAX2EDW1-F1
#
_entry.id   AF-A0AAX2EDW1-F1
#
_cell.length_a   1.000
_cell.length_b   1.000
_cell.length_c   1.000
_cell.angle_alpha   90.00
_cell.angle_beta   90.00
_cell.angle_gamma   90.00
#
_symmetry.space_group_name_H-M   'P 1'
#
loop_
_entity.id
_entity.type
_entity.pdbx_description
1 polymer ?
#
loop_
_entity_poly.entity_id
_entity_poly.type
_entity_poly.pdbx_seq_one_letter_code
_entity_poly.pdbx_strand_id
1 'polypeptide(L)' 'MRFVATIIWAFVLSAVAAFVLSSMSGDPYDMSIVIVMTIIFSLGIWTLSAVLPKGEKHE' A
#
# COMPACT_ATOMS: atom_id res chain seq x y z
N MET A 1 -5.54 -11.93 9.85
CA MET A 1 -4.09 -12.07 9.53
C MET A 1 -3.73 -11.44 8.19
N ARG A 2 -4.32 -11.88 7.06
CA ARG A 2 -4.00 -11.34 5.72
C ARG A 2 -4.20 -9.82 5.59
N PHE A 3 -5.29 -9.27 6.12
CA PHE A 3 -5.62 -7.85 5.99
C PHE A 3 -4.72 -6.90 6.81
N VAL A 4 -4.45 -7.26 8.06
CA VAL A 4 -3.55 -6.50 8.93
C VAL A 4 -2.13 -6.50 8.35
N ALA A 5 -1.68 -7.64 7.80
CA ALA A 5 -0.41 -7.72 7.08
C ALA A 5 -0.41 -6.81 5.83
N THR A 6 -1.49 -6.78 5.05
CA THR A 6 -1.61 -5.87 3.90
C THR A 6 -1.46 -4.41 4.31
N ILE A 7 -2.09 -3.98 5.41
CA ILE A 7 -2.01 -2.59 5.89
C ILE A 7 -0.57 -2.26 6.34
N ILE A 8 0.07 -3.16 7.10
CA ILE A 8 1.46 -2.96 7.55
C ILE A 8 2.41 -2.86 6.35
N TRP A 9 2.27 -3.75 5.37
CA TRP A 9 3.09 -3.72 4.16
C TRP A 9 2.81 -2.49 3.30
N ALA A 10 1.55 -2.10 3.12
CA ALA A 10 1.19 -0.89 2.41
C ALA A 10 1.80 0.35 3.08
N PHE A 11 1.86 0.38 4.42
CA PHE A 11 2.49 1.47 5.17
C PHE A 11 4.00 1.53 4.94
N VAL A 12 4.70 0.40 5.08
CA VAL A 12 6.15 0.32 4.87
C VAL A 12 6.50 0.73 3.44
N LEU A 13 5.79 0.21 2.44
CA LEU A 13 6.01 0.54 1.03
C LEU A 13 5.76 2.02 0.74
N SER A 14 4.70 2.58 1.32
CA SER A 14 4.38 4.01 1.18
C SER A 14 5.43 4.91 1.83
N ALA A 15 5.95 4.52 3.00
CA ALA A 15 7.02 5.24 3.69
C ALA A 15 8.31 5.24 2.88
N VAL A 16 8.69 4.08 2.30
CA VAL A 16 9.85 3.98 1.41
C VAL A 16 9.65 4.82 0.14
N ALA A 17 8.45 4.78 -0.46
CA ALA A 17 8.15 5.58 -1.64
C ALA A 17 8.26 7.09 -1.36
N ALA A 18 7.69 7.57 -0.24
CA ALA A 18 7.80 8.97 0.16
C ALA A 18 9.24 9.38 0.48
N PHE A 19 10.02 8.49 1.11
CA PHE A 19 11.45 8.72 1.36
C PHE A 19 12.25 8.87 0.06
N VAL A 20 12.02 7.99 -0.91
CA VAL A 20 12.65 8.08 -2.24
C VAL A 20 12.24 9.36 -2.94
N LEU A 21 10.95 9.72 -2.91
CA LEU A 21 10.44 10.92 -3.58
C LEU A 21 11.03 12.20 -2.97
N SER A 22 11.05 12.30 -1.64
CA SER A 22 11.71 13.38 -0.90
C SER A 22 13.20 13.46 -1.21
N SER A 23 13.88 12.31 -1.33
CA SER A 23 15.30 12.26 -1.71
C SER A 23 15.55 12.70 -3.16
N MET A 24 14.59 12.48 -4.06
CA MET A 24 14.69 12.86 -5.47
C MET A 24 14.32 14.33 -5.73
N SER A 25 13.32 14.85 -5.02
CA SER A 25 12.87 16.24 -5.18
C SER A 25 13.65 17.24 -4.31
N GLY A 26 14.32 16.74 -3.26
CA GLY A 26 14.93 17.60 -2.24
C GLY A 26 13.93 18.22 -1.27
N ASP A 27 12.64 17.85 -1.37
CA ASP A 27 11.60 18.34 -0.46
C ASP A 27 11.68 17.64 0.90
N PRO A 28 11.19 18.28 1.98
CA PRO A 28 11.04 17.64 3.28
C PRO A 28 10.17 16.38 3.21
N TYR A 29 10.52 15.37 4.01
CA TYR A 29 9.71 14.16 4.13
C TYR A 29 8.34 14.47 4.72
N ASP A 30 7.27 14.16 4.00
CA ASP A 30 5.88 14.37 4.42
C ASP A 30 5.23 13.06 4.88
N MET A 31 4.92 12.94 6.16
CA MET A 31 4.17 11.78 6.69
C MET A 31 2.72 11.72 6.22
N SER A 32 2.14 12.86 5.84
CA SER A 32 0.75 12.94 5.38
C SER A 32 0.58 12.14 4.09
N ILE A 33 1.53 12.28 3.15
CA ILE A 33 1.49 11.56 1.88
C ILE A 33 1.62 10.04 2.09
N VAL A 34 2.42 9.61 3.07
CA VAL A 34 2.58 8.20 3.44
C VAL A 34 1.26 7.61 3.94
N ILE A 35 0.58 8.31 4.85
CA ILE A 35 -0.69 7.85 5.40
C ILE A 35 -1.76 7.78 4.31
N VAL A 36 -1.85 8.80 3.46
CA VAL A 36 -2.79 8.84 2.33
C VAL A 36 -2.53 7.67 1.36
N MET A 37 -1.28 7.45 0.96
CA MET A 37 -0.91 6.34 0.07
C MET A 37 -1.17 4.98 0.69
N THR A 38 -0.94 4.83 1.99
CA THR A 38 -1.23 3.59 2.73
C THR A 38 -2.71 3.25 2.67
N ILE A 39 -3.59 4.24 2.88
CA ILE A 39 -5.05 4.06 2.81
C ILE A 39 -5.44 3.69 1.37
N ILE A 40 -4.94 4.42 0.37
CA ILE A 40 -5.24 4.16 -1.05
C ILE A 40 -4.82 2.73 -1.44
N PHE A 41 -3.59 2.31 -1.13
CA PHE A 41 -3.13 0.96 -1.47
C PHE A 41 -3.89 -0.12 -0.71
N SER A 42 -4.19 0.09 0.57
CA SER A 42 -4.93 -0.89 1.35
C SER A 42 -6.35 -1.09 0.81
N LEU A 43 -7.05 -0.01 0.47
CA LEU A 43 -8.37 -0.06 -0.15
C LEU A 43 -8.31 -0.66 -1.56
N GLY A 44 -7.31 -0.28 -2.36
CA GLY A 44 -7.12 -0.81 -3.72
C GLY A 44 -6.84 -2.32 -3.73
N ILE A 45 -6.01 -2.83 -2.84
CA ILE A 45 -5.76 -4.27 -2.70
C ILE A 45 -7.03 -4.99 -2.23
N TRP A 46 -7.81 -4.37 -1.35
CA TRP A 46 -9.06 -4.95 -0.88
C TRP A 46 -10.10 -5.06 -2.00
N THR A 47 -10.34 -3.98 -2.74
CA THR A 47 -11.30 -3.98 -3.86
C THR A 47 -10.85 -4.93 -4.96
N LEU A 48 -9.55 -4.94 -5.30
CA LEU A 48 -8.98 -5.88 -6.26
C LEU A 48 -9.18 -7.33 -5.80
N SER A 49 -8.94 -7.62 -4.52
CA SER A 49 -9.18 -8.96 -3.95
C SER A 49 -10.66 -9.36 -3.95
N ALA A 50 -11.58 -8.39 -3.92
CA ALA A 50 -13.03 -8.64 -3.97
C ALA A 50 -13.53 -8.87 -5.40
N VAL A 51 -12.92 -8.20 -6.38
CA VAL A 51 -13.32 -8.28 -7.80
C VAL A 51 -12.65 -9.46 -8.53
N LEU A 52 -11.46 -9.88 -8.10
CA LEU A 52 -10.77 -11.02 -8.71
C LEU A 52 -11.59 -12.31 -8.52
N PRO A 53 -11.93 -13.02 -9.62
CA PRO A 53 -12.54 -14.35 -9.52
C PRO A 53 -11.62 -15.26 -8.72
N LYS A 54 -12.18 -15.95 -7.72
CA LYS A 54 -11.43 -16.98 -6.99
C LYS A 54 -11.18 -18.11 -7.97
N GLY A 55 -9.97 -18.15 -8.55
CA GLY A 55 -9.53 -19.24 -9.41
C GLY A 55 -9.83 -20.58 -8.74
N GLU A 56 -10.42 -21.49 -9.49
CA GLU A 56 -10.81 -22.81 -9.03
C GLU A 56 -9.64 -23.51 -8.33
N LYS A 57 -9.94 -24.14 -7.21
CA LYS A 57 -8.98 -24.97 -6.48
C LYS A 57 -8.62 -26.14 -7.38
N HIS A 58 -7.48 -26.07 -8.04
CA HIS A 58 -6.84 -27.27 -8.55
C HIS A 58 -6.26 -28.00 -7.34
N GLU A 59 -7.03 -28.99 -6.86
CA GLU A 59 -6.56 -30.08 -6.01
C GLU A 59 -5.39 -30.82 -6.65
#